data_AF-C6PYG7-F1
#
_entry.id   AF-C6PYG7-F1
#
_cell.length_a   1.000
_cell.length_b   1.000
_cell.length_c   1.000
_cell.angle_alpha   90.00
_cell.angle_beta   90.00
_cell.angle_gamma   90.00
#
_symmetry.space_group_name_H-M   'P 1'
#
loop_
_entity.id
_entity.type
_entity.pdbx_description
1 polymer ?
#
loop_
_entity_poly.entity_id
_entity_poly.type
_entity_poly.pdbx_seq_one_letter_code
_entity_poly.pdbx_strand_id
1 'polypeptide(L)'
;MSLNYLDNYNIYDIYLKWKNGTEPFQCFFKSTPFVSIKNYPNFIIEKFDITCNETKEFNETKHIINKYKRHDTIFILDIPGSESIKFAYMLQNSLKIKPILTFNAILHPYGLVQGEDFISNLITYGEKICDIKTEGYIFILDNGRYISDSTGTEENYFNNQYETTEEDMPSYELLKELNFANVVYIYKTSIKEDISCYFDYLEHYSIKVNNYMIGE
;
A
#
# COMPACT_ATOMS: atom_id res chain seq x y z
N MET A 1 1.05 -18.44 -26.94
CA MET A 1 1.40 -17.94 -25.59
C MET A 1 0.43 -18.55 -24.61
N SER A 2 0.91 -19.17 -23.53
CA SER A 2 0.02 -19.62 -22.46
C SER A 2 -0.58 -18.41 -21.75
N LEU A 3 -1.90 -18.39 -21.59
CA LEU A 3 -2.57 -17.40 -20.74
C LEU A 3 -2.13 -17.65 -19.28
N ASN A 4 -1.89 -16.57 -18.53
CA ASN A 4 -1.42 -16.65 -17.15
C ASN A 4 -2.63 -16.54 -16.22
N TYR A 5 -3.19 -17.69 -15.87
CA TYR A 5 -4.33 -17.78 -14.98
C TYR A 5 -3.90 -17.64 -13.51
N LEU A 6 -4.78 -17.16 -12.64
CA LEU A 6 -4.54 -17.00 -11.21
C LEU A 6 -3.97 -18.28 -10.57
N ASP A 7 -4.53 -19.45 -10.89
CA ASP A 7 -4.09 -20.75 -10.34
C ASP A 7 -2.68 -21.17 -10.79
N ASN A 8 -2.10 -20.48 -11.79
CA ASN A 8 -0.73 -20.75 -12.22
C ASN A 8 0.31 -20.14 -11.25
N TYR A 9 -0.12 -19.33 -10.28
CA TYR A 9 0.75 -18.59 -9.38
C TYR A 9 0.75 -19.18 -7.96
N ASN A 10 1.95 -19.32 -7.38
CA ASN A 10 2.08 -19.62 -5.97
C ASN A 10 1.94 -18.32 -5.14
N ILE A 11 0.73 -18.08 -4.63
CA ILE A 11 0.42 -16.87 -3.85
C ILE A 11 1.29 -16.73 -2.59
N TYR A 12 1.71 -17.85 -2.00
CA TYR A 12 2.58 -17.83 -0.82
C TYR A 12 3.98 -17.29 -1.16
N ASP A 13 4.55 -17.70 -2.30
CA ASP A 13 5.86 -17.21 -2.73
C ASP A 13 5.80 -15.69 -3.04
N ILE A 14 4.70 -15.24 -3.64
CA ILE A 14 4.45 -13.81 -3.91
C ILE A 14 4.32 -13.04 -2.60
N TYR A 15 3.57 -13.57 -1.63
CA TYR A 15 3.48 -13.00 -0.28
C TYR A 15 4.86 -12.85 0.37
N LEU A 16 5.70 -13.88 0.30
CA LEU A 16 7.05 -13.83 0.86
C LEU A 16 7.90 -12.74 0.20
N LYS A 17 7.83 -12.58 -1.13
CA LYS A 17 8.56 -11.52 -1.84
C LYS A 17 8.17 -10.11 -1.36
N TRP A 18 6.88 -9.88 -1.13
CA TRP A 18 6.42 -8.60 -0.59
C TRP A 18 6.84 -8.42 0.88
N LYS A 19 6.72 -9.46 1.70
CA LYS A 19 6.98 -9.40 3.14
C LYS A 19 8.47 -9.35 3.52
N ASN A 20 9.36 -10.01 2.78
CA ASN A 20 10.78 -10.06 3.13
C ASN A 20 11.39 -8.65 3.07
N GLY A 21 12.20 -8.27 4.07
CA GLY A 21 12.78 -6.94 4.13
C GLY A 21 11.91 -5.89 4.83
N THR A 22 10.74 -6.27 5.38
CA THR A 22 9.82 -5.36 6.11
C THR A 22 10.22 -5.13 7.58
N GLU A 23 11.38 -5.62 8.03
CA GLU A 23 11.63 -6.10 9.39
C GLU A 23 11.00 -5.29 10.53
N PRO A 24 11.46 -4.09 10.94
CA PRO A 24 10.93 -3.48 12.16
C PRO A 24 9.41 -3.23 12.09
N PHE A 25 8.82 -3.29 10.89
CA PHE A 25 7.41 -3.10 10.59
C PHE A 25 6.69 -4.38 10.10
N GLN A 26 7.28 -5.56 10.27
CA GLN A 26 6.71 -6.82 9.80
C GLN A 26 5.32 -7.10 10.39
N CYS A 27 5.03 -6.65 11.62
CA CYS A 27 3.73 -6.80 12.26
C CYS A 27 2.61 -6.00 11.56
N PHE A 28 2.94 -4.94 10.83
CA PHE A 28 1.97 -4.12 10.10
C PHE A 28 1.71 -4.63 8.68
N PHE A 29 2.56 -5.52 8.16
CA PHE A 29 2.33 -6.14 6.86
C PHE A 29 1.11 -7.08 6.91
N LYS A 30 0.07 -6.79 6.14
CA LYS A 30 -1.17 -7.56 6.15
C LYS A 30 -1.17 -8.68 5.11
N SER A 31 -1.40 -9.91 5.58
CA SER A 31 -1.59 -11.07 4.73
C SER A 31 -3.01 -11.19 4.16
N THR A 32 -3.95 -10.39 4.65
CA THR A 32 -5.39 -10.47 4.34
C THR A 32 -5.67 -10.56 2.83
N PRO A 33 -5.07 -9.73 1.96
CA PRO A 33 -5.32 -9.83 0.52
C PRO A 33 -4.84 -11.18 -0.02
N PHE A 34 -3.62 -11.61 0.32
CA PHE A 34 -3.05 -12.88 -0.15
C PHE A 34 -3.89 -14.10 0.25
N VAL A 35 -4.43 -14.11 1.48
CA VAL A 35 -5.22 -15.24 1.98
C VAL A 35 -6.64 -15.24 1.42
N SER A 36 -7.21 -14.07 1.12
CA SER A 36 -8.57 -13.93 0.61
C SER A 36 -8.68 -14.04 -0.91
N ILE A 37 -7.58 -13.99 -1.66
CA ILE A 37 -7.54 -14.27 -3.12
C ILE A 37 -8.26 -15.59 -3.46
N LYS A 38 -8.21 -16.60 -2.59
CA LYS A 38 -8.90 -17.90 -2.78
C LYS A 38 -10.41 -17.80 -3.01
N ASN A 39 -11.02 -16.66 -2.67
CA ASN A 39 -12.45 -16.42 -2.89
C ASN A 39 -12.75 -16.01 -4.34
N TYR A 40 -11.74 -15.67 -5.14
CA TYR A 40 -11.92 -15.33 -6.55
C TYR A 40 -12.04 -16.58 -7.43
N PRO A 41 -12.86 -16.53 -8.50
CA PRO A 41 -12.78 -17.53 -9.55
C PRO A 41 -11.41 -17.42 -10.23
N ASN A 42 -10.98 -18.47 -10.90
CA ASN A 42 -9.77 -18.42 -11.69
C ASN A 42 -9.99 -17.47 -12.90
N PHE A 43 -9.20 -16.40 -12.98
CA PHE A 43 -9.24 -15.40 -14.05
C PHE A 43 -7.85 -15.17 -14.64
N ILE A 44 -7.77 -14.44 -15.75
CA ILE A 44 -6.50 -14.14 -16.41
C ILE A 44 -5.82 -12.99 -15.67
N ILE A 45 -4.61 -13.22 -15.18
CA ILE A 45 -3.78 -12.17 -14.61
C ILE A 45 -3.32 -11.23 -15.72
N GLU A 46 -3.74 -9.96 -15.61
CA GLU A 46 -3.30 -8.93 -16.51
C GLU A 46 -1.81 -8.63 -16.30
N LYS A 47 -1.02 -8.88 -17.34
CA LYS A 47 0.39 -8.49 -17.35
C LYS A 47 0.49 -7.06 -17.81
N PHE A 48 0.64 -6.15 -16.86
CA PHE A 48 0.94 -4.76 -17.16
C PHE A 48 2.34 -4.64 -17.75
N ASP A 49 2.45 -3.86 -18.83
CA ASP A 49 3.73 -3.61 -19.47
C ASP A 49 4.66 -2.92 -18.48
N ILE A 50 5.80 -3.57 -18.20
CA ILE A 50 6.75 -3.19 -17.15
C ILE A 50 7.71 -2.12 -17.68
N THR A 51 7.48 -1.62 -18.90
CA THR A 51 7.97 -0.29 -19.24
C THR A 51 7.29 0.68 -18.28
N CYS A 52 7.91 0.84 -17.11
CA CYS A 52 7.57 1.74 -16.03
C CYS A 52 7.63 3.16 -16.59
N ASN A 53 6.62 3.55 -17.37
CA ASN A 53 6.43 4.92 -17.72
C ASN A 53 6.06 5.60 -16.41
N GLU A 54 7.04 6.33 -15.87
CA GLU A 54 6.88 7.15 -14.69
C GLU A 54 5.72 8.11 -14.99
N THR A 55 4.59 7.91 -14.30
CA THR A 55 3.48 8.85 -14.38
C THR A 55 3.89 10.17 -13.74
N LYS A 56 3.14 11.24 -14.00
CA LYS A 56 3.37 12.53 -13.34
C LYS A 56 3.32 12.37 -11.80
N GLU A 57 2.32 11.66 -11.31
CA GLU A 57 2.10 11.36 -9.89
C GLU A 57 3.24 10.54 -9.28
N PHE A 58 3.78 9.56 -10.02
CA PHE A 58 4.93 8.79 -9.55
C PHE A 58 6.18 9.67 -9.47
N ASN A 59 6.40 10.54 -10.45
CA ASN A 59 7.52 11.48 -10.46
C ASN A 59 7.45 12.48 -9.31
N GLU A 60 6.26 12.99 -8.99
CA GLU A 60 6.01 13.83 -7.83
C GLU A 60 6.29 13.08 -6.52
N THR A 61 5.77 11.85 -6.39
CA THR A 61 6.02 10.98 -5.24
C THR A 61 7.53 10.75 -5.04
N LYS A 62 8.24 10.42 -6.12
CA LYS A 62 9.70 10.22 -6.13
C LYS A 62 10.44 11.50 -5.75
N HIS A 63 10.00 12.66 -6.24
CA HIS A 63 10.57 13.95 -5.87
C HIS A 63 10.40 14.24 -4.37
N ILE A 64 9.19 14.03 -3.82
CA ILE A 64 8.90 14.21 -2.39
C ILE A 64 9.77 13.27 -1.55
N ILE A 65 9.82 11.98 -1.89
CA ILE A 65 10.65 11.00 -1.17
C ILE A 65 12.11 11.44 -1.18
N ASN A 66 12.69 11.77 -2.34
CA ASN A 66 14.09 12.21 -2.42
C ASN A 66 14.37 13.49 -1.63
N LYS A 67 13.41 14.41 -1.54
CA LYS A 67 13.53 15.65 -0.77
C LYS A 67 13.53 15.42 0.75
N TYR A 68 12.79 14.41 1.23
CA TYR A 68 12.58 14.16 2.66
C TYR A 68 13.22 12.88 3.19
N LYS A 69 13.88 12.08 2.33
CA LYS A 69 14.56 10.84 2.69
C LYS A 69 15.70 11.15 3.66
N ARG A 70 15.48 10.79 4.92
CA ARG A 70 16.41 10.89 6.04
C ARG A 70 16.23 9.65 6.91
N HIS A 71 17.19 9.40 7.79
CA HIS A 71 17.15 8.25 8.69
C HIS A 71 16.00 8.31 9.71
N ASP A 72 15.49 9.51 10.00
CA ASP A 72 14.45 9.81 10.97
C ASP A 72 13.06 10.05 10.31
N THR A 73 12.90 9.68 9.04
CA THR A 73 11.64 9.84 8.28
C THR A 73 11.05 8.49 7.87
N ILE A 74 9.76 8.28 8.15
CA ILE A 74 8.94 7.27 7.48
C ILE A 74 7.98 7.92 6.49
N PHE A 75 7.63 7.17 5.44
CA PHE A 75 6.67 7.61 4.43
C PHE A 75 5.36 6.84 4.56
N ILE A 76 4.27 7.49 4.17
CA ILE A 76 2.95 6.87 4.03
C ILE A 76 2.41 7.31 2.66
N LEU A 77 1.94 6.35 1.86
CA LEU A 77 1.35 6.59 0.55
C LEU A 77 -0.12 6.15 0.58
N ASP A 78 -1.06 7.08 0.39
CA ASP A 78 -2.50 6.81 0.38
C ASP A 78 -3.13 7.27 -0.95
N ILE A 79 -3.15 6.34 -1.90
CA ILE A 79 -3.67 6.50 -3.27
C ILE A 79 -4.50 5.26 -3.65
N PRO A 80 -5.21 5.23 -4.79
CA PRO A 80 -6.06 4.08 -5.14
C PRO A 80 -5.29 2.76 -5.12
N GLY A 81 -5.85 1.72 -4.49
CA GLY A 81 -5.09 0.50 -4.15
C GLY A 81 -4.35 -0.17 -5.31
N SER A 82 -4.95 -0.28 -6.50
CA SER A 82 -4.23 -0.86 -7.66
C SER A 82 -3.02 -0.01 -8.08
N GLU A 83 -3.15 1.32 -8.04
CA GLU A 83 -2.07 2.29 -8.29
C GLU A 83 -0.99 2.23 -7.19
N SER A 84 -1.40 2.07 -5.92
CA SER A 84 -0.48 2.05 -4.79
C SER A 84 0.42 0.82 -4.78
N ILE A 85 -0.06 -0.34 -5.23
CA ILE A 85 0.79 -1.53 -5.46
C ILE A 85 1.84 -1.29 -6.55
N LYS A 86 1.46 -0.62 -7.65
CA LYS A 86 2.40 -0.26 -8.72
C LYS A 86 3.49 0.67 -8.18
N PHE A 87 3.12 1.68 -7.39
CA PHE A 87 4.06 2.60 -6.77
C PHE A 87 4.97 1.87 -5.78
N ALA A 88 4.43 0.99 -4.94
CA ALA A 88 5.20 0.17 -4.02
C ALA A 88 6.34 -0.58 -4.72
N TYR A 89 6.03 -1.24 -5.83
CA TYR A 89 7.02 -1.93 -6.67
C TYR A 89 8.06 -0.97 -7.24
N MET A 90 7.62 0.14 -7.84
CA MET A 90 8.53 1.10 -8.48
C MET A 90 9.44 1.77 -7.45
N LEU A 91 8.95 2.10 -6.25
CA LEU A 91 9.71 2.69 -5.16
C LEU A 91 10.75 1.73 -4.59
N GLN A 92 10.40 0.45 -4.40
CA GLN A 92 11.36 -0.57 -3.98
C GLN A 92 12.50 -0.69 -5.01
N ASN A 93 12.15 -0.88 -6.28
CA ASN A 93 13.14 -1.16 -7.32
C ASN A 93 14.00 0.05 -7.71
N SER A 94 13.46 1.28 -7.62
CA SER A 94 14.19 2.50 -8.04
C SER A 94 14.85 3.27 -6.90
N LEU A 95 14.27 3.27 -5.69
CA LEU A 95 14.74 4.09 -4.56
C LEU A 95 15.16 3.26 -3.34
N LYS A 96 15.05 1.92 -3.42
CA LYS A 96 15.30 1.00 -2.30
C LYS A 96 14.49 1.33 -1.06
N ILE A 97 13.29 1.85 -1.26
CA ILE A 97 12.32 2.10 -0.17
C ILE A 97 11.45 0.86 -0.05
N LYS A 98 11.45 0.22 1.13
CA LYS A 98 10.66 -0.98 1.36
C LYS A 98 9.19 -0.61 1.60
N PRO A 99 8.25 -1.11 0.78
CA PRO A 99 6.82 -0.98 1.03
C PRO A 99 6.35 -1.94 2.12
N ILE A 100 5.54 -1.43 3.03
CA ILE A 100 4.77 -2.16 4.02
C ILE A 100 3.30 -2.11 3.56
N LEU A 101 2.79 -3.24 3.05
CA LEU A 101 1.42 -3.30 2.55
C LEU A 101 0.44 -3.46 3.73
N THR A 102 -0.40 -2.45 3.98
CA THR A 102 -1.31 -2.43 5.15
C THR A 102 -2.78 -2.72 4.81
N PHE A 103 -3.05 -3.21 3.59
CA PHE A 103 -4.43 -3.46 3.16
C PHE A 103 -5.10 -4.57 4.00
N ASN A 104 -6.18 -4.24 4.70
CA ASN A 104 -7.08 -5.20 5.35
C ASN A 104 -8.23 -5.63 4.43
N ALA A 105 -8.11 -5.40 3.12
CA ALA A 105 -9.10 -5.78 2.12
C ALA A 105 -9.31 -7.31 2.09
N ILE A 106 -10.51 -7.76 2.49
CA ILE A 106 -10.96 -9.13 2.23
C ILE A 106 -11.41 -9.19 0.77
N LEU A 107 -10.57 -9.77 -0.08
CA LEU A 107 -10.83 -9.86 -1.51
C LEU A 107 -12.01 -10.81 -1.78
N HIS A 108 -12.97 -10.31 -2.57
CA HIS A 108 -14.12 -11.07 -3.03
C HIS A 108 -14.58 -10.56 -4.42
N PRO A 109 -14.99 -11.43 -5.37
CA PRO A 109 -15.44 -11.02 -6.72
C PRO A 109 -16.57 -10.00 -6.75
N TYR A 110 -17.37 -9.97 -5.69
CA TYR A 110 -18.48 -9.05 -5.51
C TYR A 110 -18.20 -7.99 -4.44
N GLY A 111 -16.93 -7.80 -4.07
CA GLY A 111 -16.50 -6.82 -3.09
C GLY A 111 -16.65 -5.39 -3.58
N LEU A 112 -16.85 -4.45 -2.66
CA LEU A 112 -16.83 -3.01 -2.94
C LEU A 112 -15.41 -2.48 -3.16
N VAL A 113 -14.43 -3.09 -2.48
CA VAL A 113 -13.05 -2.62 -2.40
C VAL A 113 -12.11 -3.62 -3.03
N GLN A 114 -11.26 -3.11 -3.93
CA GLN A 114 -10.33 -3.87 -4.76
C GLN A 114 -10.99 -4.89 -5.71
N GLY A 115 -10.23 -5.30 -6.73
CA GLY A 115 -10.72 -6.15 -7.81
C GLY A 115 -9.61 -6.91 -8.51
N GLU A 116 -9.93 -7.45 -9.69
CA GLU A 116 -8.98 -8.20 -10.52
C GLU A 116 -7.72 -7.38 -10.87
N ASP A 117 -7.84 -6.07 -11.08
CA ASP A 117 -6.70 -5.16 -11.34
C ASP A 117 -5.72 -5.12 -10.16
N PHE A 118 -6.24 -5.02 -8.93
CA PHE A 118 -5.43 -5.03 -7.73
C PHE A 118 -4.70 -6.36 -7.56
N ILE A 119 -5.41 -7.48 -7.73
CA ILE A 119 -4.83 -8.82 -7.66
C ILE A 119 -3.77 -9.00 -8.73
N SER A 120 -4.05 -8.57 -9.97
CA SER A 120 -3.13 -8.64 -11.10
C SER A 120 -1.85 -7.84 -10.83
N ASN A 121 -1.97 -6.64 -10.26
CA ASN A 121 -0.82 -5.84 -9.82
C ASN A 121 -0.05 -6.50 -8.68
N LEU A 122 -0.74 -7.00 -7.66
CA LEU A 122 -0.13 -7.65 -6.49
C LEU A 122 0.74 -8.84 -6.91
N ILE A 123 0.23 -9.65 -7.84
CA ILE A 123 0.91 -10.82 -8.39
C ILE A 123 2.03 -10.38 -9.33
N THR A 124 1.70 -9.63 -10.38
CA THR A 124 2.63 -9.29 -11.47
C THR A 124 3.84 -8.51 -10.97
N TYR A 125 3.64 -7.58 -10.04
CA TYR A 125 4.73 -6.82 -9.46
C TYR A 125 5.45 -7.57 -8.34
N GLY A 126 4.74 -8.38 -7.56
CA GLY A 126 5.35 -9.24 -6.56
C GLY A 126 6.34 -10.24 -7.16
N GLU A 127 6.08 -10.76 -8.37
CA GLU A 127 7.03 -11.62 -9.08
C GLU A 127 8.37 -10.95 -9.39
N LYS A 128 8.35 -9.63 -9.61
CA LYS A 128 9.45 -8.83 -10.19
C LYS A 128 10.14 -7.93 -9.18
N ILE A 129 9.62 -7.87 -7.96
CA ILE A 129 10.20 -7.04 -6.93
C ILE A 129 11.60 -7.54 -6.60
N CYS A 130 12.57 -6.62 -6.52
CA CYS A 130 13.96 -6.98 -6.29
C CYS A 130 14.24 -7.13 -4.80
N ASP A 131 15.09 -8.08 -4.43
CA ASP A 131 15.70 -8.05 -3.09
C ASP A 131 16.59 -6.81 -2.97
N ILE A 132 16.38 -6.03 -1.91
CA ILE A 132 17.08 -4.76 -1.69
C ILE A 132 17.72 -4.72 -0.32
N LYS A 133 18.81 -3.94 -0.21
CA LYS A 133 19.21 -3.37 1.08
C LYS A 133 18.36 -2.13 1.32
N THR A 134 17.44 -2.21 2.29
CA THR A 134 16.47 -1.15 2.59
C THR A 134 17.16 0.16 2.99
N GLU A 135 16.76 1.26 2.35
CA GLU A 135 17.23 2.62 2.64
C GLU A 135 16.12 3.53 3.23
N GLY A 136 14.94 2.97 3.49
CA GLY A 136 13.79 3.64 4.08
C GLY A 136 12.52 2.79 3.95
N TYR A 137 11.46 3.16 4.65
CA TYR A 137 10.19 2.43 4.65
C TYR A 137 9.04 3.32 4.21
N ILE A 138 8.06 2.72 3.54
CA ILE A 138 6.82 3.39 3.16
C ILE A 138 5.62 2.50 3.46
N PHE A 139 4.65 3.01 4.20
CA PHE A 139 3.38 2.35 4.42
C PHE A 139 2.47 2.60 3.22
N ILE A 140 1.95 1.53 2.62
CA ILE A 140 1.13 1.57 1.42
C ILE A 140 -0.32 1.34 1.81
N LEU A 141 -1.14 2.37 1.65
CA LEU A 141 -2.56 2.39 1.94
C LEU A 141 -3.36 2.45 0.64
N ASP A 142 -4.68 2.32 0.80
CA ASP A 142 -5.68 2.45 -0.25
C ASP A 142 -6.67 3.55 0.13
N ASN A 143 -6.72 4.65 -0.63
CA ASN A 143 -7.65 5.74 -0.35
C ASN A 143 -9.09 5.39 -0.76
N GLY A 144 -9.31 4.23 -1.40
CA GLY A 144 -10.60 3.63 -1.70
C GLY A 144 -11.12 2.65 -0.64
N ARG A 145 -10.42 2.48 0.50
CA ARG A 145 -10.72 1.44 1.51
C ARG A 145 -12.11 1.51 2.15
N TYR A 146 -12.74 2.68 2.17
CA TYR A 146 -14.14 2.87 2.53
C TYR A 146 -14.71 4.12 1.87
N ILE A 147 -16.02 4.10 1.65
CA ILE A 147 -16.82 5.19 1.10
C ILE A 147 -17.26 6.09 2.26
N SER A 148 -16.89 7.37 2.21
CA SER A 148 -17.30 8.36 3.22
C SER A 148 -18.77 8.75 3.08
N ASP A 149 -19.27 8.81 1.84
CA ASP A 149 -20.65 9.21 1.50
C ASP A 149 -21.34 8.09 0.71
N SER A 150 -22.17 7.29 1.39
CA SER A 150 -22.91 6.18 0.74
C SER A 150 -24.01 6.71 -0.18
N THR A 151 -24.16 6.04 -1.32
CA THR A 151 -25.22 6.31 -2.31
C THR A 151 -26.37 5.30 -2.22
N GLY A 152 -26.29 4.32 -1.31
CA GLY A 152 -27.23 3.20 -1.17
C GLY A 152 -27.01 2.08 -2.19
N THR A 153 -26.21 2.31 -3.24
CA THR A 153 -25.90 1.29 -4.26
C THR A 153 -25.01 0.18 -3.73
N GLU A 154 -24.32 0.44 -2.62
CA GLU A 154 -23.37 -0.46 -1.98
C GLU A 154 -24.06 -1.71 -1.37
N GLU A 155 -25.36 -1.64 -1.07
CA GLU A 155 -26.16 -2.72 -0.49
C GLU A 155 -26.24 -3.99 -1.38
N ASN A 156 -25.95 -3.84 -2.68
CA ASN A 156 -25.97 -4.96 -3.63
C ASN A 156 -24.65 -5.73 -3.70
N TYR A 157 -23.63 -5.31 -2.94
CA TYR A 157 -22.28 -5.85 -3.00
C TYR A 157 -21.85 -6.45 -1.66
N PHE A 158 -20.84 -7.31 -1.69
CA PHE A 158 -20.18 -7.80 -0.49
C PHE A 158 -19.41 -6.63 0.14
N ASN A 159 -19.87 -6.18 1.31
CA ASN A 159 -19.21 -5.08 2.01
C ASN A 159 -17.88 -5.57 2.65
N ASN A 160 -16.79 -5.34 1.92
CA ASN A 160 -15.42 -5.61 2.36
C ASN A 160 -14.60 -4.34 2.61
N GLN A 161 -15.30 -3.22 2.86
CA GLN A 161 -14.67 -1.98 3.28
C GLN A 161 -13.97 -2.17 4.63
N TYR A 162 -12.93 -1.39 4.87
CA TYR A 162 -12.14 -1.46 6.10
C TYR A 162 -11.54 -0.09 6.42
N GLU A 163 -11.32 0.14 7.71
CA GLU A 163 -10.63 1.31 8.24
C GLU A 163 -9.21 0.94 8.65
N THR A 164 -8.34 1.94 8.72
CA THR A 164 -7.02 1.83 9.33
C THR A 164 -7.16 2.05 10.83
N THR A 165 -6.74 1.09 11.63
CA THR A 165 -6.82 1.16 13.10
C THR A 165 -5.44 1.35 13.73
N GLU A 166 -5.38 1.53 15.05
CA GLU A 166 -4.13 1.61 15.80
C GLU A 166 -3.25 0.36 15.67
N GLU A 167 -3.84 -0.81 15.33
CA GLU A 167 -3.10 -2.05 15.10
C GLU A 167 -2.47 -2.13 13.70
N ASP A 168 -2.84 -1.21 12.79
CA ASP A 168 -2.43 -1.23 11.39
C ASP A 168 -1.26 -0.26 11.10
N MET A 169 -0.95 0.63 12.04
CA MET A 169 0.05 1.69 11.91
C MET A 169 1.01 1.72 13.11
N PRO A 170 2.26 2.19 12.94
CA PRO A 170 3.24 2.16 14.02
C PRO A 170 2.90 3.16 15.12
N SER A 171 2.94 2.71 16.37
CA SER A 171 2.72 3.59 17.52
C SER A 171 3.88 4.59 17.70
N TYR A 172 3.65 5.66 18.45
CA TYR A 172 4.68 6.61 18.86
C TYR A 172 5.85 5.92 19.54
N GLU A 173 5.58 4.96 20.45
CA GLU A 173 6.60 4.25 21.20
C GLU A 173 7.53 3.48 20.26
N LEU A 174 6.97 2.79 19.27
CA LEU A 174 7.75 2.07 18.27
C LEU A 174 8.56 3.03 17.40
N LEU A 175 7.94 4.10 16.90
CA LEU A 175 8.64 5.10 16.08
C LEU A 175 9.81 5.72 16.84
N LYS A 176 9.61 6.05 18.12
CA LYS A 176 10.64 6.57 19.01
C LYS A 176 11.77 5.56 19.24
N GLU A 177 11.45 4.30 19.51
CA GLU A 177 12.44 3.23 19.69
C GLU A 177 13.33 3.08 18.45
N LEU A 178 12.72 3.22 17.27
CA LEU A 178 13.40 3.16 15.97
C LEU A 178 14.05 4.49 15.54
N ASN A 179 13.99 5.53 16.37
CA ASN A 179 14.52 6.88 16.10
C ASN A 179 13.87 7.60 14.90
N PHE A 180 12.60 7.32 14.61
CA PHE A 180 11.79 8.09 13.68
C PHE A 180 11.14 9.28 14.39
N ALA A 181 11.27 10.46 13.79
CA ALA A 181 10.72 11.72 14.31
C ALA A 181 9.83 12.45 13.29
N ASN A 182 9.82 11.98 12.04
CA ASN A 182 9.06 12.59 10.95
C ASN A 182 8.24 11.54 10.21
N VAL A 183 7.02 11.92 9.88
CA VAL A 183 6.15 11.23 8.92
C VAL A 183 5.93 12.14 7.73
N VAL A 184 6.08 11.58 6.53
CA VAL A 184 5.73 12.24 5.28
C VAL A 184 4.60 11.47 4.63
N TYR A 185 3.42 12.08 4.61
CA TYR A 185 2.21 11.54 4.03
C TYR A 185 2.02 12.07 2.61
N ILE A 186 1.89 11.16 1.65
CA ILE A 186 1.73 11.44 0.23
C ILE A 186 0.37 10.89 -0.20
N TYR A 187 -0.49 11.74 -0.74
CA TYR A 187 -1.89 11.38 -1.00
C TYR A 187 -2.43 12.03 -2.27
N LYS A 188 -3.51 11.49 -2.84
CA LYS A 188 -4.08 11.97 -4.11
C LYS A 188 -5.45 12.65 -3.99
N THR A 189 -6.14 12.46 -2.87
CA THR A 189 -7.54 12.93 -2.67
C THR A 189 -7.70 13.66 -1.33
N SER A 190 -8.80 13.46 -0.60
CA SER A 190 -8.89 13.86 0.81
C SER A 190 -8.11 12.92 1.71
N ILE A 191 -7.64 13.45 2.84
CA ILE A 191 -7.17 12.64 3.97
C ILE A 191 -8.40 12.05 4.64
N LYS A 192 -8.41 10.73 4.83
CA LYS A 192 -9.51 10.05 5.51
C LYS A 192 -9.46 10.29 7.02
N GLU A 193 -10.61 10.11 7.67
CA GLU A 193 -10.79 10.35 9.11
C GLU A 193 -9.87 9.46 9.95
N ASP A 194 -9.81 8.16 9.62
CA ASP A 194 -8.95 7.18 10.30
C ASP A 194 -7.47 7.60 10.33
N ILE A 195 -6.96 8.15 9.22
CA ILE A 195 -5.59 8.64 9.10
C ILE A 195 -5.41 10.00 9.78
N SER A 196 -6.43 10.85 9.75
CA SER A 196 -6.42 12.12 10.48
C SER A 196 -6.28 11.86 11.99
N CYS A 197 -7.03 10.91 12.54
CA CYS A 197 -6.92 10.50 13.95
C CYS A 197 -5.51 9.97 14.29
N TYR A 198 -4.90 9.19 13.39
CA TYR A 198 -3.54 8.71 13.58
C TYR A 198 -2.51 9.86 13.57
N PHE A 199 -2.69 10.87 12.71
CA PHE A 199 -1.82 12.05 12.69
C PHE A 199 -1.95 12.91 13.93
N ASP A 200 -3.18 13.14 14.41
CA ASP A 200 -3.42 13.86 15.66
C ASP A 200 -2.71 13.16 16.85
N TYR A 201 -2.78 11.83 16.89
CA TYR A 201 -2.04 11.03 17.86
C TYR A 201 -0.52 11.24 17.76
N LEU A 202 0.05 11.16 16.57
CA LEU A 202 1.49 11.35 16.36
C LEU A 202 1.96 12.76 16.73
N GLU A 203 1.22 13.79 16.32
CA GLU A 203 1.53 15.18 16.60
C GLU A 203 1.44 15.51 18.09
N HIS A 204 0.47 14.92 18.81
CA HIS A 204 0.38 15.00 20.27
C HIS A 204 1.69 14.58 20.95
N TYR A 205 2.36 13.56 20.43
CA TYR A 205 3.65 13.06 20.93
C TYR A 205 4.87 13.66 20.20
N SER A 206 4.70 14.81 19.54
CA SER A 206 5.76 15.58 18.89
C SER A 206 6.44 14.88 17.71
N ILE A 207 5.79 13.90 17.09
CA ILE A 207 6.20 13.40 15.77
C ILE A 207 5.71 14.38 14.71
N LYS A 208 6.61 14.85 13.84
CA LYS A 208 6.26 15.84 12.82
C LYS A 208 5.60 15.16 11.62
N VAL A 209 4.35 15.51 11.32
CA VAL A 209 3.65 15.05 10.11
C VAL A 209 3.74 16.12 9.02
N ASN A 210 4.10 15.72 7.79
CA ASN A 210 4.13 16.60 6.63
C ASN A 210 3.28 15.98 5.50
N ASN A 211 2.27 16.71 5.03
CA ASN A 211 1.30 16.23 4.06
C ASN A 211 1.61 16.81 2.66
N TYR A 212 1.60 15.96 1.63
CA TYR A 212 1.82 16.34 0.23
C TYR A 212 0.78 15.70 -0.67
N MET A 213 -0.02 16.53 -1.33
CA MET A 213 -0.93 16.06 -2.37
C MET A 213 -0.18 15.90 -3.70
N ILE A 214 -0.49 14.85 -4.47
CA ILE A 214 0.04 14.58 -5.81
C ILE A 214 -1.09 14.55 -6.84
N GLY A 215 -0.76 14.82 -8.10
CA GLY A 215 -1.73 14.77 -9.20
C GLY A 215 -2.60 16.01 -9.37
N GLU A 216 -2.19 17.16 -8.80
CA GLU A 216 -2.76 18.49 -9.12
C GLU A 216 -2.45 18.92 -10.56
#